data_AF-A0A0M3JYT4-F1
#
_entry.id   AF-A0A0M3JYT4-F1
#
_cell.length_a   1.000
_cell.length_b   1.000
_cell.length_c   1.000
_cell.angle_alpha   90.00
_cell.angle_beta   90.00
_cell.angle_gamma   90.00
#
_symmetry.space_group_name_H-M   'P 1'
#
loop_
_entity.id
_entity.type
_entity.pdbx_description
1 polymer ?
#
loop_
_entity_poly.entity_id
_entity_poly.type
_entity_poly.pdbx_seq_one_letter_code
_entity_poly.pdbx_strand_id
1 'polypeptide(L)'
;LSFDYSLVTLFENDTTLDVHRESILNILSSLLKSTDNHEHDDTTERIFHLCFNCECFFFRVLSLPIDVHSLTSLVTRKNCVNDEKLGVCALRAISSLLRCPLPAFVVNALCNSDQSDGMLSLLLKQSSATKKHFVIKILSFLMQEGRIIDKLSALGVSEVIYSHLFSEDLQAFKTNGVMREEILRSCFVSLIRCCGCKEDEEKRAEAVDLLSLALSLRERVSQADDSRYLNEMFTCVLPTTSTSPRNCSVDVALQTNALRVISQLLLNSETSRISVQSSHINNTASRISRSNPPQQVKSLLRTLHALSRSVHHLKTTFDNKHFVEFVVDCLLNESDSEFLTLATSLIDTNSANLSLHYCSARSFLFDAIAPLSALAQRNKTPSITLNAIWALMNLSCQSTASVRLSILGHFASAEALSLLSDADEYLFAKVLSLYRNLYCQDPFTTESSDVLNSLNEQSFKNAPSVIEMIKRSFESHFSVHTKEIALNLLANLCAIPSCQMAVANDEILLACIMNELRSVDSSAHIGAVLAICNLLSGDDRSRRDLQALLTNSALPHLLSHIHRTSAAHNIHLIRRYAT
;
A
#
# COMPACT_ATOMS: atom_id res chain seq x y z
N LEU A 1 46.59 -48.42 -13.76
CA LEU A 1 46.44 -49.06 -12.43
C LEU A 1 47.35 -48.48 -11.34
N SER A 2 48.66 -48.21 -11.54
CA SER A 2 49.47 -47.47 -10.54
C SER A 2 49.68 -45.97 -10.86
N PHE A 3 49.20 -45.50 -12.01
CA PHE A 3 49.26 -44.08 -12.43
C PHE A 3 48.02 -43.28 -11.97
N ASP A 4 46.92 -43.95 -11.63
CA ASP A 4 45.58 -43.34 -11.50
C ASP A 4 45.31 -42.69 -10.13
N TYR A 5 45.85 -43.24 -9.04
CA TYR A 5 45.64 -42.70 -7.69
C TYR A 5 46.51 -41.46 -7.41
N SER A 6 47.61 -41.31 -8.16
CA SER A 6 48.59 -40.23 -7.97
C SER A 6 48.15 -38.90 -8.59
N LEU A 7 47.27 -38.91 -9.60
CA LEU A 7 46.80 -37.69 -10.27
C LEU A 7 45.73 -36.97 -9.46
N VAL A 8 44.74 -37.71 -8.91
CA VAL A 8 43.67 -37.13 -8.08
C VAL A 8 44.24 -36.51 -6.80
N THR A 9 45.20 -37.18 -6.16
CA THR A 9 45.89 -36.64 -4.97
C THR A 9 46.84 -35.48 -5.29
N LEU A 10 47.38 -35.40 -6.52
CA LEU A 10 48.11 -34.23 -7.04
C LEU A 10 47.18 -33.02 -7.21
N PHE A 11 45.95 -33.25 -7.70
CA PHE A 11 44.99 -32.17 -7.99
C PHE A 11 44.34 -31.57 -6.74
N GLU A 12 44.21 -32.33 -5.67
CA GLU A 12 43.58 -31.87 -4.43
C GLU A 12 44.52 -31.06 -3.52
N ASN A 13 45.84 -31.17 -3.67
CA ASN A 13 46.80 -30.63 -2.69
C ASN A 13 47.82 -29.60 -3.23
N ASP A 14 47.91 -29.37 -4.54
CA ASP A 14 48.99 -28.56 -5.11
C ASP A 14 48.54 -27.14 -5.55
N THR A 15 49.06 -26.11 -4.88
CA THR A 15 48.80 -24.70 -5.21
C THR A 15 49.59 -24.18 -6.41
N THR A 16 50.49 -24.99 -6.98
CA THR A 16 51.29 -24.65 -8.17
C THR A 16 50.60 -24.97 -9.50
N LEU A 17 49.37 -25.50 -9.44
CA LEU A 17 48.56 -25.93 -10.60
C LEU A 17 48.28 -24.85 -11.64
N ASP A 18 48.40 -23.56 -11.30
CA ASP A 18 48.25 -22.47 -12.26
C ASP A 18 49.39 -22.44 -13.31
N VAL A 19 50.58 -22.96 -13.01
CA VAL A 19 51.74 -22.95 -13.92
C VAL A 19 51.66 -24.08 -14.96
N HIS A 20 50.98 -25.19 -14.65
CA HIS A 20 50.82 -26.33 -15.55
C HIS A 20 49.41 -26.47 -16.15
N ARG A 21 48.53 -25.50 -15.85
CA ARG A 21 47.11 -25.48 -16.19
C ARG A 21 46.82 -25.64 -17.67
N GLU A 22 47.61 -24.99 -18.53
CA GLU A 22 47.45 -25.03 -19.99
C GLU A 22 47.86 -26.39 -20.58
N SER A 23 48.93 -26.99 -20.05
CA SER A 23 49.38 -28.33 -20.45
C SER A 23 48.37 -29.41 -20.06
N ILE A 24 47.79 -29.31 -18.86
CA ILE A 24 46.73 -30.22 -18.39
C ILE A 24 45.47 -30.10 -19.24
N LEU A 25 45.09 -28.87 -19.62
CA LEU A 25 43.96 -28.60 -20.51
C LEU A 25 44.18 -29.18 -21.92
N ASN A 26 45.40 -29.08 -22.46
CA ASN A 26 45.74 -29.66 -23.76
C ASN A 26 45.72 -31.20 -23.74
N ILE A 27 46.18 -31.81 -22.65
CA ILE A 27 46.13 -33.27 -22.46
C ILE A 27 44.69 -33.76 -22.38
N LEU A 28 43.84 -33.11 -21.59
CA LEU A 28 42.43 -33.50 -21.43
C LEU A 28 41.60 -33.20 -22.68
N SER A 29 41.86 -32.10 -23.40
CA SER A 29 41.24 -31.83 -24.70
C SER A 29 41.65 -32.86 -25.76
N SER A 30 42.91 -33.29 -25.76
CA SER A 30 43.40 -34.34 -26.67
C SER A 30 42.81 -35.70 -26.32
N LEU A 31 42.62 -36.00 -25.03
CA LEU A 31 41.95 -37.23 -24.57
C LEU A 31 40.48 -37.25 -25.01
N LEU A 32 39.74 -36.15 -24.81
CA LEU A 32 38.33 -36.02 -25.25
C LEU A 32 38.17 -36.13 -26.77
N LYS A 33 39.08 -35.56 -27.56
CA LYS A 33 39.09 -35.71 -29.02
C LYS A 33 39.46 -37.12 -29.47
N SER A 34 40.24 -37.87 -28.69
CA SER A 34 40.63 -39.24 -29.01
C SER A 34 39.53 -40.27 -28.73
N THR A 35 38.59 -39.94 -27.82
CA THR A 35 37.48 -40.81 -27.42
C THR A 35 36.27 -40.77 -28.38
N ASP A 36 36.23 -39.85 -29.33
CA ASP A 36 35.15 -39.74 -30.33
C ASP A 36 35.02 -40.97 -31.26
N ASN A 37 36.02 -41.88 -31.26
CA ASN A 37 36.06 -43.05 -32.15
C ASN A 37 35.89 -44.42 -31.46
N HIS A 38 35.65 -44.49 -30.14
CA HIS A 38 35.49 -45.77 -29.45
C HIS A 38 34.19 -45.82 -28.61
N GLU A 39 33.29 -46.74 -28.97
CA GLU A 39 31.92 -46.82 -28.45
C GLU A 39 31.79 -47.25 -26.98
N HIS A 40 32.85 -47.77 -26.34
CA HIS A 40 32.83 -48.15 -24.93
C HIS A 40 34.13 -47.75 -24.26
N ASP A 41 34.13 -46.66 -23.51
CA ASP A 41 35.24 -46.43 -22.59
C ASP A 41 34.81 -45.72 -21.29
N ASP A 42 34.97 -46.46 -20.19
CA ASP A 42 34.95 -46.03 -18.78
C ASP A 42 35.75 -44.72 -18.58
N THR A 43 36.74 -44.49 -19.43
CA THR A 43 37.59 -43.31 -19.49
C THR A 43 36.80 -42.02 -19.77
N THR A 44 35.76 -42.07 -20.62
CA THR A 44 34.95 -40.87 -20.92
C THR A 44 34.12 -40.47 -19.70
N GLU A 45 33.54 -41.44 -19.01
CA GLU A 45 32.76 -41.25 -17.77
C GLU A 45 33.65 -40.74 -16.62
N ARG A 46 34.88 -41.25 -16.50
CA ARG A 46 35.86 -40.80 -15.51
C ARG A 46 36.40 -39.39 -15.80
N ILE A 47 36.65 -39.05 -17.07
CA ILE A 47 36.98 -37.69 -17.49
C ILE A 47 35.81 -36.75 -17.19
N PHE A 48 34.57 -37.21 -17.36
CA PHE A 48 33.37 -36.45 -17.02
C PHE A 48 33.25 -36.20 -15.52
N HIS A 49 33.48 -37.21 -14.69
CA HIS A 49 33.55 -37.07 -13.23
C HIS A 49 34.64 -36.10 -12.77
N LEU A 50 35.82 -36.13 -13.41
CA LEU A 50 36.92 -35.21 -13.11
C LEU A 50 36.56 -33.75 -13.47
N CYS A 51 35.91 -33.54 -14.61
CA CYS A 51 35.52 -32.21 -15.09
C CYS A 51 34.40 -31.59 -14.24
N PHE A 52 33.51 -32.40 -13.65
CA PHE A 52 32.40 -31.93 -12.83
C PHE A 52 32.77 -31.66 -11.36
N ASN A 53 33.79 -32.33 -10.82
CA ASN A 53 34.24 -32.11 -9.45
C ASN A 53 35.16 -30.88 -9.29
N CYS A 54 35.74 -30.37 -10.38
CA CYS A 54 36.52 -29.13 -10.37
C CYS A 54 35.71 -27.95 -10.97
N GLU A 55 35.06 -27.14 -10.11
CA GLU A 55 34.24 -25.97 -10.50
C GLU A 55 34.96 -24.98 -11.45
N CYS A 56 36.29 -24.86 -11.33
CA CYS A 56 37.13 -23.99 -12.17
C CYS A 56 37.47 -24.56 -13.57
N PHE A 57 37.27 -25.86 -13.79
CA PHE A 57 37.68 -26.57 -15.01
C PHE A 57 36.60 -26.49 -16.11
N PHE A 58 35.34 -26.57 -15.69
CA PHE A 58 34.17 -26.62 -16.58
C PHE A 58 33.93 -25.31 -17.36
N PHE A 59 34.19 -24.16 -16.73
CA PHE A 59 33.98 -22.83 -17.33
C PHE A 59 34.83 -22.55 -18.58
N ARG A 60 36.04 -23.14 -18.69
CA ARG A 60 36.95 -22.92 -19.83
C ARG A 60 36.81 -23.94 -20.96
N VAL A 61 36.42 -25.18 -20.65
CA VAL A 61 36.12 -26.20 -21.67
C VAL A 61 34.92 -25.78 -22.52
N LEU A 62 33.93 -25.09 -21.94
CA LEU A 62 32.75 -24.56 -22.65
C LEU A 62 32.95 -23.20 -23.34
N SER A 63 34.10 -22.54 -23.16
CA SER A 63 34.46 -21.37 -23.98
C SER A 63 35.14 -21.75 -25.29
N LEU A 64 35.46 -23.04 -25.48
CA LEU A 64 35.78 -23.60 -26.79
C LEU A 64 34.46 -23.79 -27.58
N PRO A 65 34.49 -23.71 -28.92
CA PRO A 65 33.31 -23.93 -29.75
C PRO A 65 32.97 -25.43 -29.73
N ILE A 66 32.33 -25.88 -28.65
CA ILE A 66 31.76 -27.22 -28.56
C ILE A 66 30.34 -27.12 -29.09
N ASP A 67 30.03 -27.98 -30.07
CA ASP A 67 28.70 -28.10 -30.63
C ASP A 67 27.69 -28.46 -29.52
N VAL A 68 26.65 -27.63 -29.36
CA VAL A 68 25.54 -27.83 -28.41
C VAL A 68 24.89 -29.20 -28.64
N HIS A 69 24.92 -29.72 -29.87
CA HIS A 69 24.42 -31.03 -30.22
C HIS A 69 25.21 -32.18 -29.57
N SER A 70 26.53 -32.04 -29.42
CA SER A 70 27.41 -33.02 -28.78
C SER A 70 27.24 -33.05 -27.26
N LEU A 71 27.06 -31.88 -26.63
CA LEU A 71 26.72 -31.77 -25.21
C LEU A 71 25.35 -32.38 -24.89
N THR A 72 24.37 -32.15 -25.77
CA THR A 72 23.03 -32.73 -25.67
C THR A 72 23.10 -34.25 -25.77
N SER A 73 23.83 -34.80 -26.75
CA SER A 73 24.07 -36.24 -26.90
C SER A 73 24.69 -36.88 -25.65
N LEU A 74 25.69 -36.23 -25.07
CA LEU A 74 26.40 -36.75 -23.90
C LEU A 74 25.53 -36.81 -22.64
N VAL A 75 24.71 -35.79 -22.38
CA VAL A 75 23.78 -35.75 -21.24
C VAL A 75 22.59 -36.70 -21.43
N THR A 76 22.17 -36.96 -22.68
CA THR A 76 21.11 -37.92 -23.00
C THR A 76 21.54 -39.39 -22.95
N ARG A 77 22.84 -39.69 -22.77
CA ARG A 77 23.28 -41.07 -22.54
C ARG A 77 22.70 -41.56 -21.21
N LYS A 78 21.96 -42.67 -21.29
CA LYS A 78 21.01 -43.27 -20.33
C LYS A 78 21.45 -43.39 -18.86
N ASN A 79 22.70 -43.14 -18.51
CA ASN A 79 23.25 -43.38 -17.17
C ASN A 79 23.52 -42.12 -16.34
N CYS A 80 23.62 -40.93 -16.96
CA CYS A 80 23.88 -39.69 -16.20
C CYS A 80 22.63 -39.12 -15.48
N VAL A 81 21.43 -39.52 -15.88
CA VAL A 81 20.15 -39.04 -15.33
C VAL A 81 19.70 -39.86 -14.11
N ASN A 82 20.34 -41.01 -13.84
CA ASN A 82 19.97 -41.91 -12.74
C ASN A 82 20.75 -41.65 -11.44
N ASP A 83 21.67 -40.69 -11.43
CA ASP A 83 22.39 -40.25 -10.23
C ASP A 83 21.94 -38.83 -9.85
N GLU A 84 21.26 -38.72 -8.71
CA GLU A 84 20.72 -37.46 -8.20
C GLU A 84 21.80 -36.36 -8.05
N LYS A 85 23.05 -36.72 -7.68
CA LYS A 85 24.14 -35.75 -7.53
C LYS A 85 24.64 -35.28 -8.90
N LEU A 86 24.75 -36.21 -9.85
CA LEU A 86 25.20 -35.90 -11.20
C LEU A 86 24.16 -35.03 -11.94
N GLY A 87 22.87 -35.30 -11.74
CA GLY A 87 21.77 -34.49 -12.26
C GLY A 87 21.75 -33.06 -11.71
N VAL A 88 21.98 -32.88 -10.40
CA VAL A 88 22.09 -31.54 -9.77
C VAL A 88 23.32 -30.78 -10.30
N CYS A 89 24.44 -31.47 -10.50
CA CYS A 89 25.64 -30.89 -11.10
C CYS A 89 25.40 -30.50 -12.58
N ALA A 90 24.72 -31.33 -13.38
CA ALA A 90 24.35 -31.01 -14.76
C ALA A 90 23.43 -29.79 -14.84
N LEU A 91 22.44 -29.70 -13.94
CA LEU A 91 21.60 -28.50 -13.80
C LEU A 91 22.45 -27.26 -13.44
N ARG A 92 23.48 -27.42 -12.59
CA ARG A 92 24.46 -26.34 -12.25
C ARG A 92 25.22 -25.84 -13.46
N ALA A 93 25.79 -26.77 -14.21
CA ALA A 93 26.45 -26.49 -15.47
C ALA A 93 25.54 -25.74 -16.45
N ILE A 94 24.31 -26.24 -16.64
CA ILE A 94 23.35 -25.68 -17.58
C ILE A 94 22.91 -24.26 -17.15
N SER A 95 22.47 -24.02 -15.92
CA SER A 95 21.97 -22.68 -15.53
C SER A 95 23.06 -21.60 -15.44
N SER A 96 24.33 -22.01 -15.28
CA SER A 96 25.51 -21.13 -15.41
C SER A 96 25.74 -20.66 -16.86
N LEU A 97 25.33 -21.48 -17.85
CA LEU A 97 25.42 -21.18 -19.28
C LEU A 97 24.18 -20.45 -19.82
N LEU A 98 23.03 -20.58 -19.15
CA LEU A 98 21.76 -20.09 -19.67
C LEU A 98 21.58 -18.57 -19.47
N ARG A 99 21.75 -17.85 -20.59
CA ARG A 99 20.97 -16.65 -20.96
C ARG A 99 19.65 -17.00 -21.70
N CYS A 100 19.35 -18.29 -21.86
CA CYS A 100 18.26 -18.85 -22.68
C CYS A 100 17.36 -19.78 -21.84
N PRO A 101 16.15 -20.16 -22.30
CA PRO A 101 15.31 -21.16 -21.62
C PRO A 101 16.00 -22.52 -21.48
N LEU A 102 15.62 -23.29 -20.46
CA LEU A 102 16.10 -24.67 -20.25
C LEU A 102 15.85 -25.51 -21.52
N PRO A 103 16.83 -26.30 -21.99
CA PRO A 103 16.62 -27.19 -23.12
C PRO A 103 15.44 -28.14 -22.86
N ALA A 104 14.57 -28.34 -23.87
CA ALA A 104 13.33 -29.12 -23.74
C ALA A 104 13.54 -30.56 -23.22
N PHE A 105 14.72 -31.15 -23.45
CA PHE A 105 15.05 -32.48 -22.93
C PHE A 105 15.28 -32.49 -21.41
N VAL A 106 15.83 -31.41 -20.83
CA VAL A 106 16.05 -31.27 -19.38
C VAL A 106 14.70 -31.11 -18.68
N VAL A 107 13.84 -30.28 -19.27
CA VAL A 107 12.45 -30.12 -18.81
C VAL A 107 11.72 -31.46 -18.89
N ASN A 108 11.79 -32.17 -20.01
CA ASN A 108 11.15 -33.49 -20.14
C ASN A 108 11.73 -34.54 -19.17
N ALA A 109 13.03 -34.52 -18.89
CA ALA A 109 13.64 -35.42 -17.92
C ALA A 109 13.15 -35.14 -16.49
N LEU A 110 13.03 -33.86 -16.12
CA LEU A 110 12.45 -33.45 -14.83
C LEU A 110 10.94 -33.71 -14.74
N CYS A 111 10.20 -33.61 -15.86
CA CYS A 111 8.77 -33.94 -15.90
C CYS A 111 8.53 -35.44 -15.75
N ASN A 112 9.28 -36.28 -16.47
CA ASN A 112 8.93 -37.68 -16.71
C ASN A 112 9.72 -38.69 -15.87
N SER A 113 10.67 -38.25 -15.05
CA SER A 113 11.43 -39.12 -14.15
C SER A 113 10.70 -39.31 -12.82
N ASP A 114 10.61 -40.55 -12.33
CA ASP A 114 10.14 -40.87 -10.98
C ASP A 114 11.14 -40.42 -9.89
N GLN A 115 12.39 -40.12 -10.27
CA GLN A 115 13.44 -39.61 -9.38
C GLN A 115 13.58 -38.08 -9.42
N SER A 116 12.76 -37.38 -10.22
CA SER A 116 12.79 -35.91 -10.29
C SER A 116 12.51 -35.25 -8.94
N ASP A 117 11.71 -35.89 -8.09
CA ASP A 117 11.27 -35.33 -6.82
C ASP A 117 12.42 -35.35 -5.80
N GLY A 118 13.25 -36.41 -5.83
CA GLY A 118 14.51 -36.50 -5.10
C GLY A 118 15.48 -35.41 -5.54
N MET A 119 15.70 -35.27 -6.86
CA MET A 119 16.55 -34.22 -7.42
C MET A 119 16.08 -32.80 -7.07
N LEU A 120 14.79 -32.51 -7.24
CA LEU A 120 14.20 -31.21 -6.91
C LEU A 120 14.27 -30.95 -5.41
N SER A 121 13.97 -31.93 -4.55
CA SER A 121 14.13 -31.81 -3.10
C SER A 121 15.58 -31.53 -2.69
N LEU A 122 16.55 -32.19 -3.33
CA LEU A 122 17.98 -31.96 -3.09
C LEU A 122 18.46 -30.59 -3.58
N LEU A 123 17.86 -30.10 -4.67
CA LEU A 123 18.09 -28.76 -5.19
C LEU A 123 17.50 -27.70 -4.25
N LEU A 124 16.29 -27.93 -3.72
CA LEU A 124 15.60 -27.05 -2.77
C LEU A 124 16.28 -27.01 -1.39
N LYS A 125 16.92 -28.10 -0.96
CA LYS A 125 17.66 -28.22 0.32
C LYS A 125 19.05 -27.55 0.32
N GLN A 126 19.49 -26.92 -0.77
CA GLN A 126 20.82 -26.31 -0.82
C GLN A 126 20.87 -25.00 -0.02
N SER A 127 21.78 -24.94 0.96
CA SER A 127 21.78 -23.91 2.01
C SER A 127 22.76 -22.75 1.81
N SER A 128 23.78 -22.86 0.94
CA SER A 128 24.76 -21.77 0.77
C SER A 128 24.24 -20.63 -0.12
N ALA A 129 24.53 -19.37 0.22
CA ALA A 129 24.00 -18.19 -0.47
C ALA A 129 24.21 -18.14 -2.00
N THR A 130 25.36 -18.59 -2.51
CA THR A 130 25.64 -18.72 -3.96
C THR A 130 24.79 -19.81 -4.63
N LYS A 131 24.41 -20.86 -3.89
CA LYS A 131 23.54 -21.95 -4.37
C LYS A 131 22.06 -21.57 -4.30
N LYS A 132 21.64 -20.70 -3.38
CA LYS A 132 20.25 -20.19 -3.28
C LYS A 132 19.83 -19.43 -4.56
N HIS A 133 20.69 -18.54 -5.08
CA HIS A 133 20.45 -17.82 -6.35
C HIS A 133 20.23 -18.79 -7.52
N PHE A 134 21.09 -19.80 -7.60
CA PHE A 134 21.05 -20.80 -8.64
C PHE A 134 19.74 -21.61 -8.62
N VAL A 135 19.31 -21.99 -7.42
CA VAL A 135 18.03 -22.67 -7.19
C VAL A 135 16.87 -21.80 -7.65
N ILE A 136 16.84 -20.52 -7.27
CA ILE A 136 15.75 -19.61 -7.67
C ILE A 136 15.72 -19.37 -9.19
N LYS A 137 16.88 -19.22 -9.85
CA LYS A 137 16.95 -19.06 -11.31
C LYS A 137 16.49 -20.31 -12.06
N ILE A 138 16.80 -21.49 -11.55
CA ILE A 138 16.26 -22.74 -12.10
C ILE A 138 14.77 -22.83 -11.87
N LEU A 139 14.29 -22.54 -10.66
CA LEU A 139 12.87 -22.56 -10.34
C LEU A 139 12.10 -21.60 -11.24
N SER A 140 12.61 -20.39 -11.53
CA SER A 140 11.94 -19.46 -12.43
C SER A 140 11.82 -19.99 -13.86
N PHE A 141 12.86 -20.66 -14.40
CA PHE A 141 12.79 -21.34 -15.70
C PHE A 141 11.87 -22.57 -15.69
N LEU A 142 11.90 -23.38 -14.63
CA LEU A 142 11.02 -24.53 -14.49
C LEU A 142 9.56 -24.11 -14.36
N MET A 143 9.29 -22.98 -13.71
CA MET A 143 7.95 -22.40 -13.63
C MET A 143 7.47 -21.81 -14.96
N GLN A 144 8.36 -21.43 -15.90
CA GLN A 144 7.95 -21.04 -17.26
C GLN A 144 7.37 -22.22 -18.04
N GLU A 145 7.75 -23.43 -17.66
CA GLU A 145 7.34 -24.69 -18.25
C GLU A 145 6.17 -25.28 -17.45
N GLY A 146 4.95 -25.08 -17.98
CA GLY A 146 3.68 -25.45 -17.33
C GLY A 146 3.58 -26.89 -16.81
N ARG A 147 4.45 -27.80 -17.27
CA ARG A 147 4.43 -29.23 -16.95
C ARG A 147 5.03 -29.59 -15.58
N ILE A 148 5.83 -28.71 -14.96
CA ILE A 148 6.59 -29.02 -13.73
C ILE A 148 5.95 -28.41 -12.47
N ILE A 149 5.00 -27.49 -12.61
CA ILE A 149 4.37 -26.79 -11.50
C ILE A 149 3.70 -27.73 -10.50
N ASP A 150 3.08 -28.82 -10.95
CA ASP A 150 2.39 -29.78 -10.06
C ASP A 150 3.37 -30.46 -9.11
N LYS A 151 4.56 -30.80 -9.62
CA LYS A 151 5.66 -31.35 -8.81
C LYS A 151 6.25 -30.27 -7.89
N LEU A 152 6.39 -29.04 -8.36
CA LEU A 152 6.92 -27.94 -7.53
C LEU A 152 5.97 -27.56 -6.40
N SER A 153 4.67 -27.51 -6.68
CA SER A 153 3.59 -27.29 -5.70
C SER A 153 3.60 -28.36 -4.62
N ALA A 154 3.58 -29.65 -5.02
CA ALA A 154 3.63 -30.78 -4.10
C ALA A 154 4.91 -30.82 -3.23
N LEU A 155 6.00 -30.20 -3.70
CA LEU A 155 7.28 -30.10 -2.98
C LEU A 155 7.39 -28.85 -2.07
N GLY A 156 6.34 -28.05 -1.92
CA GLY A 156 6.36 -26.85 -1.07
C GLY A 156 7.28 -25.76 -1.60
N VAL A 157 7.45 -25.67 -2.92
CA VAL A 157 8.35 -24.68 -3.56
C VAL A 157 7.94 -23.26 -3.22
N SER A 158 6.67 -23.01 -2.91
CA SER A 158 6.19 -21.74 -2.36
C SER A 158 6.84 -21.37 -1.03
N GLU A 159 6.92 -22.30 -0.07
CA GLU A 159 7.66 -22.14 1.19
C GLU A 159 9.17 -22.06 0.98
N VAL A 160 9.72 -22.74 -0.04
CA VAL A 160 11.15 -22.71 -0.33
C VAL A 160 11.57 -21.40 -1.02
N ILE A 161 10.78 -20.91 -1.97
CA ILE A 161 10.95 -19.58 -2.56
C ILE A 161 10.78 -18.53 -1.46
N TYR A 162 9.82 -18.69 -0.55
CA TYR A 162 9.64 -17.82 0.61
C TYR A 162 10.87 -17.85 1.53
N SER A 163 11.26 -19.01 2.05
CA SER A 163 12.39 -19.14 2.97
C SER A 163 13.72 -18.67 2.34
N HIS A 164 13.92 -18.86 1.03
CA HIS A 164 15.13 -18.38 0.36
C HIS A 164 15.07 -16.89 0.01
N LEU A 165 13.95 -16.35 -0.51
CA LEU A 165 13.79 -14.91 -0.79
C LEU A 165 13.81 -14.06 0.48
N PHE A 166 13.36 -14.62 1.60
CA PHE A 166 13.24 -13.92 2.88
C PHE A 166 14.29 -14.34 3.94
N SER A 167 15.23 -15.25 3.63
CA SER A 167 16.33 -15.55 4.55
C SER A 167 17.24 -14.32 4.75
N GLU A 168 17.74 -14.12 5.98
CA GLU A 168 18.66 -13.03 6.34
C GLU A 168 19.91 -12.97 5.43
N ASP A 169 20.33 -14.12 4.88
CA ASP A 169 21.45 -14.23 3.93
C ASP A 169 21.20 -13.50 2.61
N LEU A 170 19.96 -13.42 2.12
CA LEU A 170 19.62 -12.68 0.90
C LEU A 170 19.45 -11.17 1.17
N GLN A 171 19.12 -10.78 2.41
CA GLN A 171 19.16 -9.37 2.82
C GLN A 171 20.60 -8.82 2.90
N ALA A 172 21.60 -9.67 3.12
CA ALA A 172 23.01 -9.31 3.02
C ALA A 172 23.45 -9.00 1.57
N PHE A 173 22.69 -9.45 0.56
CA PHE A 173 22.90 -9.15 -0.86
C PHE A 173 22.31 -7.79 -1.32
N LYS A 174 22.10 -6.85 -0.38
CA LYS A 174 21.72 -5.43 -0.61
C LYS A 174 22.59 -4.68 -1.64
N THR A 175 23.69 -5.26 -2.10
CA THR A 175 24.60 -4.66 -3.08
C THR A 175 24.18 -4.82 -4.55
N ASN A 176 23.23 -5.70 -4.90
CA ASN A 176 22.81 -5.90 -6.31
C ASN A 176 21.27 -5.93 -6.50
N GLY A 177 20.58 -4.81 -6.25
CA GLY A 177 19.13 -4.68 -6.47
C GLY A 177 18.64 -5.01 -7.89
N VAL A 178 19.51 -4.95 -8.90
CA VAL A 178 19.19 -5.32 -10.29
C VAL A 178 18.91 -6.83 -10.44
N MET A 179 19.65 -7.68 -9.74
CA MET A 179 19.51 -9.14 -9.82
C MET A 179 18.20 -9.63 -9.20
N ARG A 180 17.78 -9.02 -8.08
CA ARG A 180 16.53 -9.34 -7.40
C ARG A 180 15.31 -9.08 -8.28
N GLU A 181 15.30 -7.94 -8.97
CA GLU A 181 14.23 -7.55 -9.90
C GLU A 181 14.14 -8.47 -11.12
N GLU A 182 15.27 -8.91 -11.70
CA GLU A 182 15.25 -9.81 -12.86
C GLU A 182 14.65 -11.18 -12.53
N ILE A 183 14.95 -11.69 -11.34
CA ILE A 183 14.37 -12.92 -10.80
C ILE A 183 12.86 -12.75 -10.59
N LEU A 184 12.46 -11.70 -9.87
CA LEU A 184 11.04 -11.42 -9.62
C LEU A 184 10.25 -11.27 -10.93
N ARG A 185 10.81 -10.56 -11.91
CA ARG A 185 10.22 -10.40 -13.24
C ARG A 185 10.00 -11.74 -13.95
N SER A 186 10.98 -12.64 -13.86
CA SER A 186 10.88 -13.97 -14.46
C SER A 186 9.81 -14.81 -13.77
N CYS A 187 9.72 -14.74 -12.43
CA CYS A 187 8.66 -15.39 -11.66
C CYS A 187 7.27 -14.83 -12.01
N PHE A 188 7.11 -13.52 -12.16
CA PHE A 188 5.82 -12.90 -12.48
C PHE A 188 5.25 -13.40 -13.82
N VAL A 189 6.08 -13.51 -14.86
CA VAL A 189 5.64 -14.00 -16.18
C VAL A 189 5.10 -15.43 -16.09
N SER A 190 5.77 -16.28 -15.32
CA SER A 190 5.35 -17.67 -15.09
C SER A 190 4.07 -17.74 -14.27
N LEU A 191 4.02 -17.06 -13.13
CA LEU A 191 2.87 -17.08 -12.22
C LEU A 191 1.59 -16.58 -12.90
N ILE A 192 1.70 -15.54 -13.73
CA ILE A 192 0.55 -15.03 -14.51
C ILE A 192 0.06 -16.05 -15.53
N ARG A 193 0.95 -16.79 -16.17
CA ARG A 193 0.54 -17.88 -17.08
C ARG A 193 -0.27 -18.95 -16.32
N CYS A 194 0.12 -19.24 -15.09
CA CYS A 194 -0.59 -20.20 -14.22
C CYS A 194 -1.93 -19.69 -13.70
N CYS A 195 -2.22 -18.39 -13.80
CA CYS A 195 -3.51 -17.81 -13.41
C CYS A 195 -4.59 -18.00 -14.48
N GLY A 196 -4.22 -18.38 -15.70
CA GLY A 196 -5.10 -18.44 -16.86
C GLY A 196 -6.21 -19.49 -16.74
N CYS A 197 -7.33 -19.27 -17.44
CA CYS A 197 -8.55 -20.10 -17.33
C CYS A 197 -8.40 -21.57 -17.77
N LYS A 198 -7.27 -21.95 -18.35
CA LYS A 198 -7.02 -23.34 -18.81
C LYS A 198 -6.40 -24.22 -17.73
N GLU A 199 -5.92 -23.61 -16.65
CA GLU A 199 -5.27 -24.29 -15.55
C GLU A 199 -6.30 -24.73 -14.49
N ASP A 200 -5.91 -25.69 -13.66
CA ASP A 200 -6.72 -26.19 -12.55
C ASP A 200 -6.94 -25.12 -11.46
N GLU A 201 -8.09 -25.16 -10.77
CA GLU A 201 -8.47 -24.16 -9.76
C GLU A 201 -7.49 -24.09 -8.58
N GLU A 202 -6.97 -25.22 -8.11
CA GLU A 202 -6.01 -25.25 -7.00
C GLU A 202 -4.67 -24.64 -7.42
N LYS A 203 -4.21 -24.96 -8.63
CA LYS A 203 -2.98 -24.39 -9.21
C LYS A 203 -3.09 -22.88 -9.39
N ARG A 204 -4.27 -22.41 -9.83
CA ARG A 204 -4.55 -20.98 -9.98
C ARG A 204 -4.53 -20.30 -8.62
N ALA A 205 -5.12 -20.91 -7.58
CA ALA A 205 -5.14 -20.35 -6.23
C ALA A 205 -3.72 -20.19 -5.66
N GLU A 206 -2.86 -21.20 -5.81
CA GLU A 206 -1.46 -21.14 -5.38
C GLU A 206 -0.66 -20.10 -6.19
N ALA A 207 -0.84 -20.07 -7.51
CA ALA A 207 -0.14 -19.11 -8.36
C ALA A 207 -0.48 -17.66 -8.01
N VAL A 208 -1.76 -17.38 -7.73
CA VAL A 208 -2.21 -16.03 -7.33
C VAL A 208 -1.69 -15.67 -5.93
N ASP A 209 -1.61 -16.63 -5.00
CA ASP A 209 -1.02 -16.40 -3.68
C ASP A 209 0.47 -16.02 -3.78
N LEU A 210 1.22 -16.81 -4.54
CA LEU A 210 2.63 -16.56 -4.84
C LEU A 210 2.85 -15.22 -5.56
N LEU A 211 1.94 -14.85 -6.46
CA LEU A 211 1.98 -13.56 -7.15
C LEU A 211 1.77 -12.40 -6.16
N SER A 212 0.80 -12.50 -5.25
CA SER A 212 0.56 -11.52 -4.17
C SER A 212 1.78 -11.36 -3.27
N LEU A 213 2.46 -12.46 -2.95
CA LEU A 213 3.69 -12.43 -2.17
C LEU A 213 4.84 -11.78 -2.97
N ALA A 214 5.07 -12.19 -4.21
CA ALA A 214 6.16 -11.68 -5.03
C ALA A 214 6.00 -10.17 -5.32
N LEU A 215 4.76 -9.69 -5.50
CA LEU A 215 4.47 -8.26 -5.67
C LEU A 215 4.78 -7.44 -4.41
N SER A 216 4.60 -8.01 -3.21
CA SER A 216 4.98 -7.35 -1.95
C SER A 216 6.49 -7.11 -1.81
N LEU A 217 7.31 -7.87 -2.55
CA LEU A 217 8.77 -7.75 -2.58
C LEU A 217 9.30 -6.83 -3.67
N ARG A 218 8.44 -6.38 -4.58
CA ARG A 218 8.83 -5.61 -5.75
C ARG A 218 9.25 -4.20 -5.35
N GLU A 219 10.41 -3.76 -5.84
CA GLU A 219 10.92 -2.42 -5.59
C GLU A 219 10.57 -1.46 -6.73
N ARG A 220 10.50 -1.96 -7.98
CA ARG A 220 10.21 -1.15 -9.18
C ARG A 220 8.82 -1.41 -9.73
N VAL A 221 8.10 -0.33 -10.01
CA VAL A 221 6.78 -0.37 -10.65
C VAL A 221 6.97 -0.37 -12.18
N SER A 222 6.34 -1.33 -12.87
CA SER A 222 6.34 -1.43 -14.34
C SER A 222 4.90 -1.31 -14.84
N GLN A 223 4.57 -0.19 -15.50
CA GLN A 223 3.20 0.11 -15.92
C GLN A 223 2.63 -0.91 -16.92
N ALA A 224 3.44 -1.37 -17.87
CA ALA A 224 3.03 -2.34 -18.88
C ALA A 224 2.72 -3.71 -18.25
N ASP A 225 3.56 -4.13 -17.31
CA ASP A 225 3.38 -5.39 -16.59
C ASP A 225 2.17 -5.32 -15.65
N ASP A 226 2.00 -4.21 -14.91
CA ASP A 226 0.86 -4.00 -14.01
C ASP A 226 -0.48 -4.07 -14.75
N SER A 227 -0.57 -3.44 -15.92
CA SER A 227 -1.78 -3.47 -16.75
C SER A 227 -2.12 -4.89 -17.19
N ARG A 228 -1.10 -5.68 -17.55
CA ARG A 228 -1.27 -7.09 -17.90
C ARG A 228 -1.74 -7.92 -16.71
N TYR A 229 -1.15 -7.72 -15.54
CA TYR A 229 -1.50 -8.43 -14.31
C TYR A 229 -2.93 -8.11 -13.87
N LEU A 230 -3.32 -6.84 -13.89
CA LEU A 230 -4.68 -6.40 -13.60
C LEU A 230 -5.68 -7.05 -14.56
N ASN A 231 -5.40 -7.02 -15.87
CA ASN A 231 -6.27 -7.63 -16.86
C ASN A 231 -6.48 -9.13 -16.56
N GLU A 232 -5.41 -9.88 -16.33
CA GLU A 232 -5.50 -11.31 -16.01
C GLU A 232 -6.34 -11.57 -14.74
N MET A 233 -6.16 -10.76 -13.68
CA MET A 233 -6.96 -10.91 -12.45
C MET A 233 -8.44 -10.66 -12.70
N PHE A 234 -8.80 -9.63 -13.49
CA PHE A 234 -10.20 -9.28 -13.76
C PHE A 234 -10.87 -10.17 -14.80
N THR A 235 -10.15 -10.70 -15.80
CA THR A 235 -10.75 -11.51 -16.86
C THR A 235 -10.72 -13.00 -16.56
N CYS A 236 -9.66 -13.46 -15.91
CA CYS A 236 -9.42 -14.88 -15.72
C CYS A 236 -9.71 -15.33 -14.29
N VAL A 237 -9.32 -14.57 -13.27
CA VAL A 237 -9.36 -15.03 -11.87
C VAL A 237 -10.68 -14.71 -11.18
N LEU A 238 -11.11 -13.45 -11.18
CA LEU A 238 -12.32 -13.01 -10.49
C LEU A 238 -13.64 -13.54 -11.09
N PRO A 239 -13.80 -13.68 -12.42
CA PRO A 239 -15.06 -14.16 -13.00
C PRO A 239 -15.31 -15.66 -12.82
N THR A 240 -14.26 -16.48 -12.68
CA THR A 240 -14.35 -17.94 -12.70
C THR A 240 -14.92 -18.56 -11.44
N THR A 241 -15.18 -17.80 -10.39
CA THR A 241 -15.88 -18.32 -9.21
C THR A 241 -17.31 -18.67 -9.59
N SER A 242 -17.51 -19.94 -9.91
CA SER A 242 -18.73 -20.45 -10.51
C SER A 242 -19.61 -21.13 -9.46
N THR A 243 -20.88 -21.25 -9.81
CA THR A 243 -22.05 -21.65 -9.03
C THR A 243 -22.07 -23.10 -8.49
N SER A 244 -20.92 -23.76 -8.37
CA SER A 244 -20.81 -25.14 -7.90
C SER A 244 -20.50 -25.18 -6.40
N PRO A 245 -21.36 -25.75 -5.54
CA PRO A 245 -21.14 -25.81 -4.09
C PRO A 245 -19.98 -26.73 -3.65
N ARG A 246 -19.27 -27.38 -4.59
CA ARG A 246 -18.23 -28.36 -4.26
C ARG A 246 -16.85 -27.77 -3.94
N ASN A 247 -16.52 -26.55 -4.39
CA ASN A 247 -15.17 -25.95 -4.25
C ASN A 247 -15.14 -24.57 -3.55
N CYS A 248 -16.08 -24.32 -2.64
CA CYS A 248 -16.28 -23.01 -2.00
C CYS A 248 -15.01 -22.46 -1.30
N SER A 249 -14.16 -23.31 -0.70
CA SER A 249 -12.93 -22.87 -0.03
C SER A 249 -11.86 -22.37 -1.00
N VAL A 250 -11.69 -23.05 -2.14
CA VAL A 250 -10.70 -22.69 -3.17
C VAL A 250 -11.13 -21.39 -3.87
N ASP A 251 -12.42 -21.24 -4.16
CA ASP A 251 -12.98 -20.02 -4.74
C ASP A 251 -12.76 -18.79 -3.84
N VAL A 252 -12.99 -18.93 -2.54
CA VAL A 252 -12.75 -17.86 -1.56
C VAL A 252 -11.27 -17.49 -1.51
N ALA A 253 -10.37 -18.49 -1.46
CA ALA A 253 -8.93 -18.26 -1.42
C ALA A 253 -8.45 -17.54 -2.69
N LEU A 254 -8.92 -18.00 -3.85
CA LEU A 254 -8.61 -17.43 -5.16
C LEU A 254 -9.06 -15.96 -5.24
N GLN A 255 -10.31 -15.65 -4.87
CA GLN A 255 -10.81 -14.27 -4.84
C GLN A 255 -10.06 -13.39 -3.84
N THR A 256 -9.79 -13.91 -2.64
CA THR A 256 -9.05 -13.19 -1.60
C THR A 256 -7.67 -12.79 -2.09
N ASN A 257 -6.92 -13.74 -2.67
CA ASN A 257 -5.57 -13.49 -3.15
C ASN A 257 -5.56 -12.61 -4.40
N ALA A 258 -6.54 -12.75 -5.30
CA ALA A 258 -6.69 -11.88 -6.46
C ALA A 258 -6.92 -10.42 -6.04
N LEU A 259 -7.80 -10.19 -5.06
CA LEU A 259 -8.03 -8.85 -4.50
C LEU A 259 -6.78 -8.29 -3.82
N ARG A 260 -5.96 -9.13 -3.17
CA ARG A 260 -4.67 -8.69 -2.63
C ARG A 260 -3.72 -8.23 -3.73
N VAL A 261 -3.55 -9.03 -4.78
CA VAL A 261 -2.75 -8.69 -5.97
C VAL A 261 -3.22 -7.36 -6.54
N ILE A 262 -4.53 -7.21 -6.80
CA ILE A 262 -5.11 -5.99 -7.35
C ILE A 262 -4.80 -4.80 -6.43
N SER A 263 -5.05 -4.92 -5.13
CA SER A 263 -4.82 -3.80 -4.19
C SER A 263 -3.37 -3.30 -4.20
N GLN A 264 -2.39 -4.22 -4.30
CA GLN A 264 -0.97 -3.88 -4.36
C GLN A 264 -0.59 -3.19 -5.67
N LEU A 265 -1.12 -3.64 -6.80
CA LEU A 265 -0.88 -3.02 -8.11
C LEU A 265 -1.46 -1.60 -8.21
N LEU A 266 -2.52 -1.32 -7.45
CA LEU A 266 -3.22 -0.04 -7.48
C LEU A 266 -2.66 1.01 -6.51
N LEU A 267 -2.04 0.58 -5.40
CA LEU A 267 -1.72 1.45 -4.26
C LEU A 267 -0.87 2.68 -4.64
N ASN A 268 0.08 2.51 -5.56
CA ASN A 268 1.11 3.50 -5.90
C ASN A 268 1.08 3.97 -7.37
N SER A 269 0.05 3.62 -8.15
CA SER A 269 0.00 3.91 -9.59
C SER A 269 -1.35 4.48 -10.01
N GLU A 270 -1.37 5.76 -10.41
CA GLU A 270 -2.58 6.39 -10.98
C GLU A 270 -2.95 5.78 -12.33
N THR A 271 -1.97 5.45 -13.18
CA THR A 271 -2.22 4.81 -14.47
C THR A 271 -2.86 3.44 -14.30
N SER A 272 -2.39 2.66 -13.32
CA SER A 272 -2.99 1.36 -12.98
C SER A 272 -4.42 1.52 -12.49
N ARG A 273 -4.70 2.55 -11.66
CA ARG A 273 -6.07 2.86 -11.20
C ARG A 273 -6.97 3.19 -12.39
N ILE A 274 -6.63 4.17 -13.21
CA ILE A 274 -7.42 4.58 -14.37
C ILE A 274 -7.69 3.41 -15.34
N SER A 275 -6.77 2.44 -15.44
CA SER A 275 -6.96 1.26 -16.30
C SER A 275 -8.08 0.32 -15.84
N VAL A 276 -8.48 0.36 -14.56
CA VAL A 276 -9.53 -0.48 -14.02
C VAL A 276 -10.90 0.08 -14.38
N GLN A 277 -11.77 -0.76 -14.94
CA GLN A 277 -13.16 -0.38 -15.21
C GLN A 277 -14.01 -0.55 -13.95
N SER A 278 -14.90 0.42 -13.67
CA SER A 278 -15.82 0.36 -12.51
C SER A 278 -16.70 -0.88 -12.53
N SER A 279 -17.12 -1.35 -13.71
CA SER A 279 -17.92 -2.57 -13.88
C SER A 279 -17.26 -3.81 -13.28
N HIS A 280 -15.94 -3.96 -13.44
CA HIS A 280 -15.20 -5.10 -12.90
C HIS A 280 -15.27 -5.15 -11.37
N ILE A 281 -15.01 -4.02 -10.73
CA ILE A 281 -15.05 -3.91 -9.26
C ILE A 281 -16.47 -4.06 -8.73
N ASN A 282 -17.46 -3.42 -9.39
CA ASN A 282 -18.87 -3.51 -9.02
C ASN A 282 -19.37 -4.96 -9.02
N ASN A 283 -19.04 -5.72 -10.06
CA ASN A 283 -19.48 -7.12 -10.19
C ASN A 283 -18.87 -8.03 -9.11
N THR A 284 -17.61 -7.78 -8.72
CA THR A 284 -16.95 -8.55 -7.65
C THR A 284 -17.50 -8.16 -6.29
N ALA A 285 -17.58 -6.87 -6.01
CA ALA A 285 -17.98 -6.35 -4.72
C ALA A 285 -19.46 -6.59 -4.41
N SER A 286 -20.35 -6.68 -5.41
CA SER A 286 -21.75 -7.06 -5.21
C SER A 286 -21.95 -8.52 -4.77
N ARG A 287 -20.89 -9.35 -4.87
CA ARG A 287 -20.92 -10.78 -4.46
C ARG A 287 -20.31 -11.02 -3.09
N ILE A 288 -19.64 -10.01 -2.53
CA ILE A 288 -18.98 -10.10 -1.22
C ILE A 288 -19.78 -9.26 -0.24
N SER A 289 -20.32 -9.91 0.78
CA SER A 289 -20.98 -9.27 1.91
C SER A 289 -20.15 -9.42 3.17
N ARG A 290 -20.57 -8.78 4.27
CA ARG A 290 -19.88 -8.90 5.56
C ARG A 290 -19.90 -10.32 6.14
N SER A 291 -20.84 -11.17 5.73
CA SER A 291 -20.88 -12.59 6.17
C SER A 291 -19.81 -13.46 5.51
N ASN A 292 -19.12 -12.96 4.50
CA ASN A 292 -18.00 -13.66 3.88
C ASN A 292 -16.80 -13.77 4.84
N PRO A 293 -15.86 -14.70 4.57
CA PRO A 293 -14.65 -14.85 5.37
C PRO A 293 -13.90 -13.53 5.57
N PRO A 294 -13.46 -13.19 6.80
CA PRO A 294 -12.91 -11.88 7.13
C PRO A 294 -11.79 -11.41 6.20
N GLN A 295 -10.90 -12.31 5.78
CA GLN A 295 -9.80 -11.95 4.89
C GLN A 295 -10.25 -11.58 3.48
N GLN A 296 -11.34 -12.15 2.99
CA GLN A 296 -11.94 -11.79 1.71
C GLN A 296 -12.49 -10.36 1.77
N VAL A 297 -13.24 -10.05 2.84
CA VAL A 297 -13.82 -8.73 3.10
C VAL A 297 -12.70 -7.68 3.25
N LYS A 298 -11.65 -7.96 4.04
CA LYS A 298 -10.47 -7.08 4.17
C LYS A 298 -9.77 -6.85 2.84
N SER A 299 -9.60 -7.88 2.01
CA SER A 299 -8.92 -7.76 0.70
C SER A 299 -9.74 -6.91 -0.28
N LEU A 300 -11.07 -7.02 -0.23
CA LEU A 300 -11.96 -6.11 -0.94
C LEU A 300 -11.80 -4.67 -0.43
N LEU A 301 -11.86 -4.45 0.88
CA LEU A 301 -11.68 -3.11 1.46
C LEU A 301 -10.33 -2.48 1.11
N ARG A 302 -9.23 -3.26 1.09
CA ARG A 302 -7.91 -2.78 0.61
C ARG A 302 -7.94 -2.38 -0.86
N THR A 303 -8.64 -3.16 -1.70
CA THR A 303 -8.80 -2.86 -3.13
C THR A 303 -9.57 -1.56 -3.33
N LEU A 304 -10.70 -1.43 -2.65
CA LEU A 304 -11.50 -0.20 -2.67
C LEU A 304 -10.68 0.99 -2.16
N HIS A 305 -9.94 0.82 -1.07
CA HIS A 305 -9.10 1.90 -0.52
C HIS A 305 -7.99 2.33 -1.49
N ALA A 306 -7.39 1.39 -2.23
CA ALA A 306 -6.43 1.73 -3.27
C ALA A 306 -7.09 2.53 -4.40
N LEU A 307 -8.29 2.12 -4.85
CA LEU A 307 -9.06 2.82 -5.89
C LEU A 307 -9.52 4.21 -5.45
N SER A 308 -9.94 4.38 -4.20
CA SER A 308 -10.50 5.64 -3.68
C SER A 308 -9.50 6.78 -3.74
N ARG A 309 -8.20 6.49 -3.78
CA ARG A 309 -7.15 7.50 -3.95
C ARG A 309 -7.18 8.20 -5.33
N SER A 310 -7.96 7.71 -6.30
CA SER A 310 -8.04 8.28 -7.67
C SER A 310 -9.35 9.02 -7.87
N VAL A 311 -9.26 10.28 -8.29
CA VAL A 311 -10.42 11.14 -8.59
C VAL A 311 -11.31 10.54 -9.69
N HIS A 312 -10.74 9.74 -10.60
CA HIS A 312 -11.52 9.05 -11.64
C HIS A 312 -12.54 8.08 -11.01
N HIS A 313 -12.10 7.23 -10.10
CA HIS A 313 -12.97 6.25 -9.44
C HIS A 313 -13.94 6.86 -8.45
N LEU A 314 -13.54 7.97 -7.82
CA LEU A 314 -14.39 8.69 -6.88
C LEU A 314 -15.71 9.16 -7.53
N LYS A 315 -15.69 9.46 -8.84
CA LYS A 315 -16.88 9.88 -9.60
C LYS A 315 -17.63 8.75 -10.33
N THR A 316 -17.08 7.53 -10.34
CA THR A 316 -17.63 6.42 -11.13
C THR A 316 -17.90 5.20 -10.25
N THR A 317 -16.85 4.60 -9.70
CA THR A 317 -16.93 3.43 -8.81
C THR A 317 -17.62 3.78 -7.49
N PHE A 318 -17.22 4.88 -6.85
CA PHE A 318 -17.72 5.26 -5.51
C PHE A 318 -19.04 6.04 -5.51
N ASP A 319 -19.62 6.31 -6.68
CA ASP A 319 -21.02 6.75 -6.77
C ASP A 319 -22.01 5.57 -6.65
N ASN A 320 -21.52 4.36 -6.37
CA ASN A 320 -22.37 3.21 -6.12
C ASN A 320 -22.82 3.15 -4.65
N LYS A 321 -24.13 3.30 -4.43
CA LYS A 321 -24.80 3.16 -3.13
C LYS A 321 -24.40 1.90 -2.35
N HIS A 322 -24.27 0.76 -3.03
CA HIS A 322 -23.91 -0.51 -2.39
C HIS A 322 -22.56 -0.44 -1.67
N PHE A 323 -21.59 0.31 -2.21
CA PHE A 323 -20.27 0.39 -1.57
C PHE A 323 -20.28 1.21 -0.32
N VAL A 324 -20.95 2.36 -0.36
CA VAL A 324 -21.06 3.22 0.80
C VAL A 324 -21.80 2.48 1.91
N GLU A 325 -22.91 1.81 1.58
CA GLU A 325 -23.65 0.95 2.51
C GLU A 325 -22.77 -0.16 3.09
N PHE A 326 -22.04 -0.90 2.25
CA PHE A 326 -21.14 -1.97 2.68
C PHE A 326 -20.02 -1.47 3.63
N VAL A 327 -19.40 -0.33 3.31
CA VAL A 327 -18.33 0.25 4.16
C VAL A 327 -18.89 0.74 5.50
N VAL A 328 -20.09 1.33 5.49
CA VAL A 328 -20.78 1.76 6.72
C VAL A 328 -21.20 0.54 7.55
N ASP A 329 -21.68 -0.54 6.93
CA ASP A 329 -21.98 -1.81 7.61
C ASP A 329 -20.73 -2.41 8.27
N CYS A 330 -19.57 -2.36 7.60
CA CYS A 330 -18.29 -2.75 8.19
C CYS A 330 -17.91 -1.88 9.38
N LEU A 331 -18.11 -0.55 9.28
CA LEU A 331 -17.82 0.37 10.39
C LEU A 331 -18.68 0.09 11.63
N LEU A 332 -19.96 -0.23 11.42
CA LEU A 332 -20.94 -0.42 12.49
C LEU A 332 -20.79 -1.76 13.21
N ASN A 333 -20.36 -2.80 12.49
CA ASN A 333 -20.43 -4.18 12.99
C ASN A 333 -19.07 -4.85 13.25
N GLU A 334 -17.96 -4.28 12.79
CA GLU A 334 -16.63 -4.85 12.99
C GLU A 334 -15.87 -4.18 14.15
N SER A 335 -15.03 -4.95 14.84
CA SER A 335 -14.20 -4.48 15.96
C SER A 335 -12.70 -4.63 15.72
N ASP A 336 -12.31 -5.37 14.67
CA ASP A 336 -10.92 -5.58 14.32
C ASP A 336 -10.30 -4.27 13.77
N SER A 337 -9.09 -3.97 14.25
CA SER A 337 -8.44 -2.68 14.02
C SER A 337 -8.15 -2.42 12.54
N GLU A 338 -7.89 -3.47 11.76
CA GLU A 338 -7.62 -3.34 10.34
C GLU A 338 -8.91 -3.07 9.57
N PHE A 339 -10.02 -3.74 9.89
CA PHE A 339 -11.33 -3.41 9.34
C PHE A 339 -11.69 -1.95 9.60
N LEU A 340 -11.57 -1.51 10.85
CA LEU A 340 -11.87 -0.13 11.24
C LEU A 340 -10.94 0.88 10.55
N THR A 341 -9.65 0.57 10.42
CA THR A 341 -8.70 1.44 9.72
C THR A 341 -9.09 1.60 8.24
N LEU A 342 -9.41 0.50 7.56
CA LEU A 342 -9.80 0.53 6.15
C LEU A 342 -11.16 1.22 5.95
N ALA A 343 -12.15 0.90 6.79
CA ALA A 343 -13.48 1.48 6.71
C ALA A 343 -13.45 2.99 6.96
N THR A 344 -12.75 3.45 8.01
CA THR A 344 -12.61 4.88 8.30
C THR A 344 -11.87 5.63 7.20
N SER A 345 -10.79 5.05 6.63
CA SER A 345 -10.06 5.65 5.49
C SER A 345 -10.94 5.77 4.24
N LEU A 346 -11.75 4.75 3.96
CA LEU A 346 -12.69 4.76 2.84
C LEU A 346 -13.80 5.78 3.03
N ILE A 347 -14.35 5.89 4.24
CA ILE A 347 -15.37 6.89 4.56
C ILE A 347 -14.79 8.30 4.44
N ASP A 348 -13.57 8.53 4.93
CA ASP A 348 -12.85 9.80 4.76
C ASP A 348 -12.69 10.17 3.28
N THR A 349 -12.19 9.24 2.47
CA THR A 349 -11.97 9.49 1.04
C THR A 349 -13.29 9.73 0.30
N ASN A 350 -14.34 8.98 0.65
CA ASN A 350 -15.67 9.14 0.07
C ASN A 350 -16.34 10.44 0.53
N SER A 351 -16.13 10.86 1.77
CA SER A 351 -16.67 12.11 2.30
C SER A 351 -15.91 13.33 1.77
N ALA A 352 -14.63 13.22 1.40
CA ALA A 352 -13.93 14.27 0.66
C ALA A 352 -14.62 14.59 -0.68
N ASN A 353 -15.29 13.62 -1.32
CA ASN A 353 -16.12 13.87 -2.50
C ASN A 353 -17.48 14.50 -2.18
N LEU A 354 -17.95 14.46 -0.93
CA LEU A 354 -19.18 15.14 -0.56
C LEU A 354 -19.06 16.65 -0.67
N SER A 355 -17.84 17.20 -0.55
CA SER A 355 -17.54 18.60 -0.89
C SER A 355 -17.77 18.91 -2.38
N LEU A 356 -18.00 17.91 -3.23
CA LEU A 356 -18.38 18.08 -4.62
C LEU A 356 -19.89 17.96 -4.87
N HIS A 357 -20.75 17.80 -3.85
CA HIS A 357 -22.22 17.68 -4.02
C HIS A 357 -22.76 16.48 -4.83
N TYR A 358 -21.91 15.54 -5.30
CA TYR A 358 -22.34 14.50 -6.26
C TYR A 358 -22.41 13.05 -5.73
N CYS A 359 -22.25 12.78 -4.43
CA CYS A 359 -22.37 11.40 -3.93
C CYS A 359 -23.84 10.99 -3.78
N SER A 360 -24.32 10.06 -4.61
CA SER A 360 -25.69 9.52 -4.55
C SER A 360 -26.04 8.80 -3.24
N ALA A 361 -25.03 8.42 -2.44
CA ALA A 361 -25.16 7.65 -1.22
C ALA A 361 -24.96 8.47 0.08
N ARG A 362 -25.07 9.80 0.00
CA ARG A 362 -24.84 10.72 1.13
C ARG A 362 -25.63 10.36 2.40
N SER A 363 -26.83 9.81 2.29
CA SER A 363 -27.65 9.43 3.44
C SER A 363 -26.97 8.38 4.33
N PHE A 364 -26.30 7.38 3.76
CA PHE A 364 -25.61 6.33 4.52
C PHE A 364 -24.40 6.87 5.28
N LEU A 365 -23.76 7.91 4.76
CA LEU A 365 -22.66 8.57 5.44
C LEU A 365 -23.12 9.31 6.70
N PHE A 366 -24.40 9.63 6.83
CA PHE A 366 -24.94 10.20 8.07
C PHE A 366 -25.08 9.15 9.17
N ASP A 367 -25.40 7.90 8.81
CA ASP A 367 -25.43 6.78 9.78
C ASP A 367 -24.02 6.50 10.36
N ALA A 368 -22.96 6.93 9.66
CA ALA A 368 -21.59 6.84 10.15
C ALA A 368 -21.20 7.92 11.17
N ILE A 369 -21.99 8.99 11.38
CA ILE A 369 -21.59 10.10 12.28
C ILE A 369 -21.38 9.62 13.72
N ALA A 370 -22.34 8.88 14.27
CA ALA A 370 -22.27 8.37 15.63
C ALA A 370 -21.08 7.41 15.86
N PRO A 371 -20.87 6.34 15.05
CA PRO A 371 -19.72 5.46 15.22
C PRO A 371 -18.38 6.17 14.98
N LEU A 372 -18.28 7.06 13.98
CA LEU A 372 -17.05 7.85 13.78
C LEU A 372 -16.74 8.74 14.99
N SER A 373 -17.75 9.37 15.59
CA SER A 373 -17.58 10.19 16.79
C SER A 373 -17.08 9.35 17.97
N ALA A 374 -17.63 8.14 18.14
CA ALA A 374 -17.18 7.21 19.18
C ALA A 374 -15.72 6.75 18.95
N LEU A 375 -15.35 6.45 17.70
CA LEU A 375 -13.98 6.07 17.33
C LEU A 375 -13.00 7.22 17.55
N ALA A 376 -13.36 8.45 17.17
CA ALA A 376 -12.54 9.64 17.38
C ALA A 376 -12.26 9.90 18.87
N GLN A 377 -13.21 9.60 19.76
CA GLN A 377 -13.06 9.86 21.20
C GLN A 377 -12.39 8.74 21.99
N ARG A 378 -12.67 7.47 21.64
CA ARG A 378 -12.43 6.34 22.54
C ARG A 378 -11.47 5.29 21.98
N ASN A 379 -11.06 5.40 20.72
CA ASN A 379 -10.20 4.40 20.12
C ASN A 379 -8.74 4.56 20.59
N LYS A 380 -8.08 3.43 20.85
CA LYS A 380 -6.68 3.38 21.30
C LYS A 380 -5.68 3.46 20.14
N THR A 381 -6.12 3.20 18.92
CA THR A 381 -5.28 3.19 17.73
C THR A 381 -5.27 4.58 17.09
N PRO A 382 -4.12 5.30 17.08
CA PRO A 382 -4.05 6.68 16.60
C PRO A 382 -4.49 6.85 15.15
N SER A 383 -4.20 5.88 14.28
CA SER A 383 -4.63 5.92 12.87
C SER A 383 -6.15 5.90 12.72
N ILE A 384 -6.86 5.10 13.52
CA ILE A 384 -8.32 5.03 13.48
C ILE A 384 -8.92 6.35 13.99
N THR A 385 -8.40 6.88 15.10
CA THR A 385 -8.83 8.17 15.65
C THR A 385 -8.65 9.30 14.63
N LEU A 386 -7.47 9.38 14.03
CA LEU A 386 -7.15 10.38 13.01
C LEU A 386 -8.07 10.25 11.79
N ASN A 387 -8.24 9.05 11.24
CA ASN A 387 -9.12 8.81 10.10
C ASN A 387 -10.58 9.16 10.42
N ALA A 388 -11.04 8.87 11.63
CA ALA A 388 -12.39 9.23 12.05
C ALA A 388 -12.58 10.76 12.13
N ILE A 389 -11.60 11.50 12.64
CA ILE A 389 -11.62 12.97 12.65
C ILE A 389 -11.62 13.54 11.24
N TRP A 390 -10.79 13.00 10.36
CA TRP A 390 -10.76 13.38 8.94
C TRP A 390 -12.11 13.14 8.25
N ALA A 391 -12.69 11.96 8.46
CA ALA A 391 -14.02 11.64 7.94
C ALA A 391 -15.10 12.62 8.43
N LEU A 392 -15.12 12.94 9.73
CA LEU A 392 -16.04 13.93 10.30
C LEU A 392 -15.78 15.35 9.77
N MET A 393 -14.51 15.72 9.57
CA MET A 393 -14.11 17.03 9.03
C MET A 393 -14.65 17.19 7.60
N ASN A 394 -14.57 16.14 6.79
CA ASN A 394 -15.08 16.15 5.43
C ASN A 394 -16.62 16.10 5.40
N LEU A 395 -17.26 15.32 6.28
CA LEU A 395 -18.72 15.32 6.43
C LEU A 395 -19.29 16.67 6.90
N SER A 396 -18.51 17.45 7.64
CA SER A 396 -18.90 18.80 8.08
C SER A 396 -18.61 19.89 7.04
N CYS A 397 -17.79 19.62 6.03
CA CYS A 397 -17.45 20.58 4.99
C CYS A 397 -18.66 20.84 4.07
N GLN A 398 -19.10 22.10 3.99
CA GLN A 398 -20.26 22.52 3.18
C GLN A 398 -21.52 21.67 3.42
N SER A 399 -21.72 21.24 4.67
CA SER A 399 -22.87 20.44 5.05
C SER A 399 -24.00 21.26 5.66
N THR A 400 -25.18 20.67 5.65
CA THR A 400 -26.39 21.27 6.21
C THR A 400 -26.26 21.48 7.71
N ALA A 401 -27.08 22.39 8.26
CA ALA A 401 -27.12 22.65 9.70
C ALA A 401 -27.46 21.36 10.49
N SER A 402 -28.39 20.56 9.99
CA SER A 402 -28.73 19.22 10.52
C SER A 402 -27.52 18.27 10.69
N VAL A 403 -26.62 18.20 9.71
CA VAL A 403 -25.41 17.35 9.79
C VAL A 403 -24.45 17.88 10.85
N ARG A 404 -24.20 19.19 10.87
CA ARG A 404 -23.30 19.83 11.84
C ARG A 404 -23.83 19.69 13.27
N LEU A 405 -25.14 19.84 13.45
CA LEU A 405 -25.83 19.60 14.72
C LEU A 405 -25.69 18.13 15.16
N SER A 406 -25.86 17.17 14.25
CA SER A 406 -25.66 15.75 14.55
C SER A 406 -24.22 15.45 15.00
N ILE A 407 -23.22 16.00 14.31
CA ILE A 407 -21.82 15.84 14.71
C ILE A 407 -21.56 16.48 16.09
N LEU A 408 -22.02 17.70 16.34
CA LEU A 408 -21.87 18.37 17.65
C LEU A 408 -22.64 17.67 18.78
N GLY A 409 -23.66 16.87 18.45
CA GLY A 409 -24.39 16.04 19.41
C GLY A 409 -23.64 14.77 19.83
N HIS A 410 -22.86 14.18 18.92
CA HIS A 410 -22.11 12.94 19.19
C HIS A 410 -20.64 13.16 19.53
N PHE A 411 -20.01 14.16 18.93
CA PHE A 411 -18.62 14.56 19.15
C PHE A 411 -18.58 15.88 19.93
N ALA A 412 -18.91 15.82 21.21
CA ALA A 412 -18.97 17.00 22.05
C ALA A 412 -17.58 17.61 22.35
N SER A 413 -17.60 18.91 22.61
CA SER A 413 -16.41 19.76 22.67
C SER A 413 -15.52 19.53 23.89
N ALA A 414 -16.11 19.06 24.99
CA ALA A 414 -15.36 18.71 26.20
C ALA A 414 -14.52 17.44 25.98
N GLU A 415 -15.08 16.44 25.29
CA GLU A 415 -14.39 15.21 24.91
C GLU A 415 -13.31 15.48 23.88
N ALA A 416 -13.58 16.36 22.90
CA ALA A 416 -12.57 16.81 21.94
C ALA A 416 -11.40 17.51 22.64
N LEU A 417 -11.68 18.40 23.60
CA LEU A 417 -10.64 19.07 24.38
C LEU A 417 -9.81 18.08 25.21
N SER A 418 -10.45 17.06 25.79
CA SER A 418 -9.77 15.98 26.51
C SER A 418 -8.80 15.22 25.60
N LEU A 419 -9.25 14.83 24.39
CA LEU A 419 -8.43 14.17 23.37
C LEU A 419 -7.19 15.00 23.01
N LEU A 420 -7.30 16.33 22.99
CA LEU A 420 -6.21 17.22 22.64
C LEU A 420 -5.16 17.41 23.74
N SER A 421 -5.34 16.87 24.94
CA SER A 421 -4.38 17.03 26.05
C SER A 421 -2.99 16.48 25.69
N ASP A 422 -2.95 15.31 25.04
CA ASP A 422 -1.70 14.60 24.67
C ASP A 422 -1.53 14.48 23.14
N ALA A 423 -2.27 15.29 22.36
CA ALA A 423 -2.24 15.22 20.90
C ALA A 423 -0.99 15.89 20.31
N ASP A 424 -0.44 15.32 19.23
CA ASP A 424 0.54 16.04 18.41
C ASP A 424 -0.12 17.20 17.65
N GLU A 425 0.71 18.11 17.12
CA GLU A 425 0.22 19.26 16.37
C GLU A 425 -0.67 18.87 15.18
N TYR A 426 -0.36 17.74 14.53
CA TYR A 426 -1.09 17.31 13.35
C TYR A 426 -2.53 16.92 13.70
N LEU A 427 -2.73 16.11 14.73
CA LEU A 427 -4.05 15.76 15.25
C LEU A 427 -4.77 17.00 15.78
N PHE A 428 -4.06 17.88 16.49
CA PHE A 428 -4.61 19.13 17.02
C PHE A 428 -5.19 20.01 15.91
N ALA A 429 -4.42 20.25 14.85
CA ALA A 429 -4.85 21.03 13.69
C ALA A 429 -6.08 20.41 12.99
N LYS A 430 -6.20 19.07 12.98
CA LYS A 430 -7.37 18.39 12.39
C LYS A 430 -8.63 18.52 13.23
N VAL A 431 -8.53 18.44 14.55
CA VAL A 431 -9.67 18.71 15.43
C VAL A 431 -10.11 20.17 15.30
N LEU A 432 -9.18 21.13 15.30
CA LEU A 432 -9.52 22.54 15.05
C LEU A 432 -10.22 22.73 13.70
N SER A 433 -9.74 22.05 12.65
CA SER A 433 -10.33 22.14 11.30
C SER A 433 -11.74 21.56 11.24
N LEU A 434 -12.01 20.46 11.94
CA LEU A 434 -13.37 19.93 12.13
C LEU A 434 -14.26 20.96 12.79
N TYR A 435 -13.86 21.53 13.92
CA TYR A 435 -14.65 22.54 14.62
C TYR A 435 -14.86 23.79 13.77
N ARG A 436 -13.85 24.22 13.00
CA ARG A 436 -13.98 25.34 12.06
C ARG A 436 -15.13 25.11 11.09
N ASN A 437 -15.25 23.90 10.53
CA ASN A 437 -16.34 23.52 9.62
C ASN A 437 -17.69 23.48 10.34
N LEU A 438 -17.76 22.93 11.56
CA LEU A 438 -18.99 22.84 12.34
C LEU A 438 -19.59 24.22 12.67
N TYR A 439 -18.75 25.22 12.94
CA TYR A 439 -19.17 26.58 13.30
C TYR A 439 -19.36 27.52 12.10
N CYS A 440 -19.02 27.08 10.88
CA CYS A 440 -19.16 27.88 9.67
C CYS A 440 -20.63 28.31 9.44
N GLN A 441 -20.89 29.59 9.22
CA GLN A 441 -22.24 30.09 8.95
C GLN A 441 -22.50 30.09 7.44
N ASP A 442 -23.63 29.51 7.02
CA ASP A 442 -24.07 29.55 5.61
C ASP A 442 -25.24 30.54 5.49
N PRO A 443 -25.02 31.72 4.87
CA PRO A 443 -26.06 32.74 4.75
C PRO A 443 -27.18 32.34 3.77
N PHE A 444 -26.98 31.30 2.95
CA PHE A 444 -27.95 30.83 1.96
C PHE A 444 -28.67 29.54 2.39
N THR A 445 -28.52 29.14 3.66
CA THR A 445 -29.12 27.90 4.15
C THR A 445 -30.65 27.93 4.06
N THR A 446 -31.24 26.84 3.58
CA THR A 446 -32.70 26.66 3.43
C THR A 446 -33.31 25.80 4.56
N GLU A 447 -32.56 25.55 5.63
CA GLU A 447 -33.02 24.74 6.76
C GLU A 447 -34.06 25.47 7.63
N SER A 448 -34.84 24.72 8.42
CA SER A 448 -35.86 25.32 9.27
C SER A 448 -35.24 26.13 10.40
N SER A 449 -35.97 27.15 10.87
CA SER A 449 -35.53 27.98 11.99
C SER A 449 -35.24 27.15 13.26
N ASP A 450 -35.97 26.06 13.49
CA ASP A 450 -35.79 25.22 14.67
C ASP A 450 -34.43 24.49 14.66
N VAL A 451 -33.98 24.02 13.49
CA VAL A 451 -32.66 23.37 13.36
C VAL A 451 -31.54 24.38 13.52
N LEU A 452 -31.68 25.57 12.93
CA LEU A 452 -30.70 26.65 13.08
C LEU A 452 -30.59 27.15 14.52
N ASN A 453 -31.73 27.30 15.21
CA ASN A 453 -31.76 27.65 16.63
C ASN A 453 -31.09 26.57 17.49
N SER A 454 -31.41 25.30 17.25
CA SER A 454 -30.79 24.16 17.95
C SER A 454 -29.27 24.10 17.73
N LEU A 455 -28.81 24.36 16.50
CA LEU A 455 -27.38 24.45 16.19
C LEU A 455 -26.72 25.60 16.96
N ASN A 456 -27.31 26.79 16.97
CA ASN A 456 -26.78 27.94 17.69
C ASN A 456 -26.74 27.73 19.21
N GLU A 457 -27.77 27.11 19.79
CA GLU A 457 -27.81 26.74 21.21
C GLU A 457 -26.71 25.73 21.55
N GLN A 458 -26.55 24.69 20.72
CA GLN A 458 -25.52 23.67 20.92
C GLN A 458 -24.10 24.26 20.74
N SER A 459 -23.91 25.15 19.76
CA SER A 459 -22.66 25.88 19.56
C SER A 459 -22.33 26.77 20.76
N PHE A 460 -23.32 27.49 21.30
CA PHE A 460 -23.12 28.31 22.49
C PHE A 460 -22.76 27.48 23.72
N LYS A 461 -23.46 26.36 23.95
CA LYS A 461 -23.15 25.42 25.03
C LYS A 461 -21.72 24.86 24.95
N ASN A 462 -21.22 24.65 23.73
CA ASN A 462 -19.89 24.12 23.46
C ASN A 462 -18.79 25.21 23.40
N ALA A 463 -19.15 26.49 23.35
CA ALA A 463 -18.22 27.60 23.19
C ALA A 463 -17.08 27.63 24.24
N PRO A 464 -17.29 27.33 25.54
CA PRO A 464 -16.20 27.35 26.52
C PRO A 464 -15.05 26.40 26.17
N SER A 465 -15.35 25.15 25.81
CA SER A 465 -14.33 24.18 25.41
C SER A 465 -13.66 24.57 24.09
N VAL A 466 -14.42 25.15 23.16
CA VAL A 466 -13.87 25.65 21.88
C VAL A 466 -12.91 26.81 22.08
N ILE A 467 -13.26 27.76 22.95
CA ILE A 467 -12.38 28.86 23.35
C ILE A 467 -11.10 28.33 23.97
N GLU A 468 -11.17 27.30 24.81
CA GLU A 468 -9.98 26.68 25.40
C GLU A 468 -9.09 26.00 24.35
N MET A 469 -9.68 25.27 23.38
CA MET A 469 -8.93 24.71 22.25
C MET A 469 -8.21 25.79 21.44
N ILE A 470 -8.87 26.93 21.20
CA ILE A 470 -8.29 28.07 20.49
C ILE A 470 -7.14 28.67 21.30
N LYS A 471 -7.30 28.91 22.61
CA LYS A 471 -6.22 29.46 23.46
C LYS A 471 -4.98 28.59 23.46
N ARG A 472 -5.13 27.27 23.60
CA ARG A 472 -4.02 26.30 23.55
C ARG A 472 -3.24 26.37 22.23
N SER A 473 -3.91 26.63 21.11
CA SER A 473 -3.23 26.77 19.80
C SER A 473 -2.21 27.91 19.74
N PHE A 474 -2.23 28.86 20.69
CA PHE A 474 -1.28 29.97 20.76
C PHE A 474 -0.03 29.65 21.57
N GLU A 475 0.07 28.47 22.18
CA GLU A 475 1.29 28.00 22.83
C GLU A 475 2.47 27.98 21.84
N SER A 476 3.70 28.18 22.35
CA SER A 476 4.88 28.43 21.52
C SER A 476 5.29 27.28 20.60
N HIS A 477 4.81 26.06 20.86
CA HIS A 477 5.16 24.87 20.09
C HIS A 477 4.31 24.69 18.83
N PHE A 478 3.18 25.39 18.71
CA PHE A 478 2.32 25.33 17.54
C PHE A 478 2.78 26.27 16.43
N SER A 479 2.67 25.79 15.20
CA SER A 479 3.00 26.55 13.99
C SER A 479 2.00 27.68 13.70
N VAL A 480 2.43 28.61 12.83
CA VAL A 480 1.57 29.68 12.30
C VAL A 480 0.34 29.10 11.60
N HIS A 481 0.46 27.96 10.94
CA HIS A 481 -0.66 27.30 10.26
C HIS A 481 -1.75 26.86 11.26
N THR A 482 -1.36 26.29 12.39
CA THR A 482 -2.32 25.87 13.43
C THR A 482 -3.04 27.08 14.04
N LYS A 483 -2.32 28.19 14.28
CA LYS A 483 -2.90 29.47 14.73
C LYS A 483 -3.88 30.06 13.73
N GLU A 484 -3.57 29.99 12.44
CA GLU A 484 -4.47 30.43 11.37
C GLU A 484 -5.78 29.64 11.38
N ILE A 485 -5.73 28.31 11.53
CA ILE A 485 -6.93 27.48 11.65
C ILE A 485 -7.75 27.89 12.88
N ALA A 486 -7.09 28.08 14.02
CA ALA A 486 -7.74 28.47 15.27
C ALA A 486 -8.43 29.84 15.18
N LEU A 487 -7.79 30.82 14.54
CA LEU A 487 -8.39 32.15 14.33
C LEU A 487 -9.55 32.12 13.33
N ASN A 488 -9.49 31.27 12.31
CA ASN A 488 -10.64 31.06 11.42
C ASN A 488 -11.82 30.41 12.15
N LEU A 489 -11.56 29.44 13.04
CA LEU A 489 -12.57 28.89 13.94
C LEU A 489 -13.13 29.99 14.87
N LEU A 490 -12.26 30.83 15.44
CA LEU A 490 -12.70 31.95 16.27
C LEU A 490 -13.60 32.92 15.50
N ALA A 491 -13.25 33.25 14.25
CA ALA A 491 -14.08 34.10 13.41
C ALA A 491 -15.47 33.51 13.18
N ASN A 492 -15.56 32.19 12.96
CA ASN A 492 -16.84 31.49 12.84
C ASN A 492 -17.62 31.48 14.16
N LEU A 493 -16.94 31.32 15.30
CA LEU A 493 -17.55 31.42 16.63
C LEU A 493 -18.12 32.84 16.87
N CYS A 494 -17.37 33.89 16.53
CA CYS A 494 -17.81 35.28 16.65
C CYS A 494 -18.97 35.64 15.72
N ALA A 495 -19.18 34.90 14.63
CA ALA A 495 -20.33 35.08 13.75
C ALA A 495 -21.64 34.58 14.38
N ILE A 496 -21.58 33.83 15.47
CA ILE A 496 -22.74 33.37 16.24
C ILE A 496 -23.04 34.40 17.34
N PRO A 497 -24.17 35.13 17.29
CA PRO A 497 -24.44 36.24 18.23
C PRO A 497 -24.37 35.85 19.71
N SER A 498 -24.86 34.67 20.07
CA SER A 498 -24.81 34.16 21.45
C SER A 498 -23.38 33.96 21.96
N CYS A 499 -22.41 33.69 21.09
CA CYS A 499 -21.03 33.41 21.46
C CYS A 499 -20.14 34.67 21.55
N GLN A 500 -20.56 35.80 20.97
CA GLN A 500 -19.76 37.03 20.92
C GLN A 500 -19.36 37.52 22.32
N MET A 501 -20.29 37.53 23.28
CA MET A 501 -20.01 37.96 24.64
C MET A 501 -19.04 37.02 25.38
N ALA A 502 -19.07 35.71 25.08
CA ALA A 502 -18.13 34.76 25.68
C ALA A 502 -16.69 35.06 25.22
N VAL A 503 -16.50 35.40 23.95
CA VAL A 503 -15.20 35.81 23.39
C VAL A 503 -14.76 37.16 23.96
N ALA A 504 -15.66 38.15 23.98
CA ALA A 504 -15.33 39.49 24.44
C ALA A 504 -14.91 39.52 25.91
N ASN A 505 -15.49 38.66 26.75
CA ASN A 505 -15.15 38.56 28.17
C ASN A 505 -13.87 37.78 28.46
N ASP A 506 -13.27 37.08 27.49
CA ASP A 506 -12.02 36.33 27.69
C ASP A 506 -10.81 37.21 27.34
N GLU A 507 -10.22 37.84 28.36
CA GLU A 507 -9.08 38.75 28.21
C GLU A 507 -7.84 38.08 27.61
N ILE A 508 -7.63 36.79 27.91
CA ILE A 508 -6.49 36.02 27.41
C ILE A 508 -6.65 35.83 25.90
N LEU A 509 -7.84 35.41 25.47
CA LEU A 509 -8.16 35.25 24.07
C LEU A 509 -8.04 36.58 23.30
N LEU A 510 -8.56 37.67 23.86
CA LEU A 510 -8.40 39.00 23.27
C LEU A 510 -6.92 39.40 23.14
N ALA A 511 -6.09 39.09 24.13
CA ALA A 511 -4.64 39.33 24.05
C ALA A 511 -3.99 38.51 22.93
N CYS A 512 -4.37 37.24 22.74
CA CYS A 512 -3.90 36.42 21.63
C CYS A 512 -4.27 37.04 20.26
N ILE A 513 -5.52 37.47 20.08
CA ILE A 513 -5.98 38.13 18.83
C ILE A 513 -5.17 39.41 18.59
N MET A 514 -5.01 40.26 19.60
CA MET A 514 -4.26 41.50 19.50
C MET A 514 -2.78 41.27 19.15
N ASN A 515 -2.19 40.18 19.62
CA ASN A 515 -0.81 39.83 19.26
C ASN A 515 -0.70 39.50 17.77
N GLU A 516 -1.61 38.69 17.23
CA GLU A 516 -1.59 38.32 15.81
C GLU A 516 -1.95 39.48 14.88
N LEU A 517 -2.82 40.41 15.32
CA LEU A 517 -3.12 41.65 14.58
C LEU A 517 -1.89 42.56 14.37
N ARG A 518 -0.85 42.42 15.20
CA ARG A 518 0.41 43.18 15.03
C ARG A 518 1.31 42.55 13.97
N SER A 519 1.12 41.27 13.66
CA SER A 519 1.96 40.47 12.78
C SER A 519 1.41 40.46 11.36
N VAL A 520 1.35 41.63 10.70
CA VAL A 520 0.64 41.85 9.42
C VAL A 520 1.11 40.93 8.28
N ASP A 521 2.37 40.47 8.32
CA ASP A 521 2.93 39.54 7.32
C ASP A 521 2.57 38.06 7.56
N SER A 522 1.91 37.75 8.68
CA SER A 522 1.49 36.40 9.05
C SER A 522 0.16 36.03 8.39
N SER A 523 0.00 34.80 7.90
CA SER A 523 -1.30 34.31 7.41
C SER A 523 -2.36 34.30 8.52
N ALA A 524 -1.94 34.17 9.79
CA ALA A 524 -2.81 34.26 10.97
C ALA A 524 -3.45 35.66 11.14
N HIS A 525 -2.82 36.74 10.65
CA HIS A 525 -3.36 38.11 10.74
C HIS A 525 -4.75 38.22 10.11
N ILE A 526 -4.99 37.55 8.98
CA ILE A 526 -6.28 37.58 8.28
C ILE A 526 -7.38 36.99 9.16
N GLY A 527 -7.12 35.83 9.78
CA GLY A 527 -8.06 35.21 10.71
C GLY A 527 -8.36 36.12 11.91
N ALA A 528 -7.34 36.81 12.45
CA ALA A 528 -7.52 37.76 13.53
C ALA A 528 -8.39 38.97 13.15
N VAL A 529 -8.19 39.52 11.94
CA VAL A 529 -9.04 40.60 11.40
C VAL A 529 -10.49 40.13 11.24
N LEU A 530 -10.70 38.94 10.65
CA LEU A 530 -12.04 38.37 10.48
C LEU A 530 -12.74 38.14 11.82
N ALA A 531 -12.01 37.64 12.83
CA ALA A 531 -12.54 37.45 14.17
C ALA A 531 -13.04 38.76 14.79
N ILE A 532 -12.25 39.85 14.69
CA ILE A 532 -12.68 41.17 15.18
C ILE A 532 -13.86 41.72 14.37
N CYS A 533 -13.85 41.58 13.04
CA CYS A 533 -14.97 42.01 12.20
C CYS A 533 -16.26 41.32 12.62
N ASN A 534 -16.23 39.99 12.82
CA ASN A 534 -17.39 39.22 13.22
C ASN A 534 -17.79 39.47 14.68
N LEU A 535 -16.82 39.71 15.57
CA LEU A 535 -17.11 40.10 16.95
C LEU A 535 -17.88 41.42 17.01
N LEU A 536 -17.65 42.33 16.06
CA LEU A 536 -18.32 43.61 15.96
C LEU A 536 -19.55 43.59 15.03
N SER A 537 -19.83 42.46 14.37
CA SER A 537 -21.02 42.27 13.52
C SER A 537 -22.20 41.82 14.38
N GLY A 538 -22.82 42.77 15.05
CA GLY A 538 -24.03 42.56 15.86
C GLY A 538 -25.05 43.66 15.61
N ASP A 539 -26.25 43.52 16.17
CA ASP A 539 -27.23 44.59 16.18
C ASP A 539 -26.74 45.80 16.99
N ASP A 540 -27.36 46.97 16.83
CA ASP A 540 -26.88 48.21 17.46
C ASP A 540 -26.86 48.17 19.00
N ARG A 541 -27.57 47.24 19.64
CA ARG A 541 -27.55 47.05 21.09
C ARG A 541 -26.34 46.21 21.49
N SER A 542 -26.23 44.98 20.97
CA SER A 542 -25.08 44.10 21.23
C SER A 542 -23.76 44.77 20.89
N ARG A 543 -23.68 45.49 19.77
CA ARG A 543 -22.49 46.23 19.36
C ARG A 543 -22.10 47.32 20.35
N ARG A 544 -23.06 48.01 20.98
CA ARG A 544 -22.76 49.02 22.00
C ARG A 544 -22.21 48.39 23.29
N ASP A 545 -22.81 47.29 23.73
CA ASP A 545 -22.36 46.58 24.92
C ASP A 545 -20.95 46.00 24.72
N LEU A 546 -20.70 45.40 23.56
CA LEU A 546 -19.39 44.91 23.13
C LEU A 546 -18.37 46.05 22.99
N GLN A 547 -18.75 47.18 22.39
CA GLN A 547 -17.87 48.34 22.27
C GLN A 547 -17.50 48.92 23.64
N ALA A 548 -18.44 49.03 24.58
CA ALA A 548 -18.15 49.47 25.94
C ALA A 548 -17.08 48.59 26.59
N LEU A 549 -17.17 47.27 26.40
CA LEU A 549 -16.21 46.31 26.96
C LEU A 549 -14.83 46.41 26.29
N LEU A 550 -14.80 46.50 24.96
CA LEU A 550 -13.56 46.57 24.17
C LEU A 550 -12.87 47.94 24.23
N THR A 551 -13.58 49.02 24.57
CA THR A 551 -13.02 50.38 24.67
C THR A 551 -11.93 50.49 25.73
N ASN A 552 -12.02 49.67 26.79
CA ASN A 552 -11.01 49.64 27.86
C ASN A 552 -9.78 48.79 27.50
N SER A 553 -9.76 48.15 26.33
CA SER A 553 -8.62 47.37 25.85
C SER A 553 -7.67 48.18 24.96
N ALA A 554 -6.51 47.61 24.61
CA ALA A 554 -5.59 48.22 23.64
C ALA A 554 -6.08 48.09 22.17
N LEU A 555 -7.19 47.38 21.92
CA LEU A 555 -7.69 47.07 20.60
C LEU A 555 -8.03 48.31 19.76
N PRO A 556 -8.74 49.35 20.27
CA PRO A 556 -9.07 50.52 19.46
C PRO A 556 -7.83 51.25 18.92
N HIS A 557 -6.79 51.37 19.76
CA HIS A 557 -5.52 51.97 19.35
C HIS A 557 -4.83 51.14 18.27
N LEU A 558 -4.78 49.82 18.43
CA LEU A 558 -4.19 48.90 17.46
C LEU A 558 -4.92 48.94 16.11
N LEU A 559 -6.25 48.90 16.09
CA LEU A 559 -7.05 48.99 14.87
C LEU A 559 -6.83 50.33 14.16
N SER A 560 -6.73 51.43 14.91
CA SER A 560 -6.42 52.75 14.34
C SER A 560 -5.04 52.79 13.68
N HIS A 561 -4.06 52.07 14.25
CA HIS A 561 -2.72 51.97 13.70
C HIS A 561 -2.72 51.14 12.40
N ILE A 562 -3.35 49.95 12.42
CA ILE A 562 -3.47 49.07 11.24
C ILE A 562 -4.19 49.77 10.09
N HIS A 563 -5.25 50.54 10.39
CA HIS A 563 -5.96 51.31 9.37
C HIS A 563 -5.07 52.37 8.70
N ARG A 564 -4.17 53.01 9.45
CA ARG A 564 -3.25 54.02 8.92
C ARG A 564 -2.10 53.40 8.11
N THR A 565 -1.67 52.19 8.44
CA THR A 565 -0.48 51.57 7.85
C THR A 565 -0.80 50.57 6.73
N SER A 566 -2.01 49.98 6.68
CA SER A 566 -2.31 48.82 5.83
C SER A 566 -3.71 48.83 5.18
N ALA A 567 -4.31 50.01 4.97
CA ALA A 567 -5.67 50.15 4.42
C ALA A 567 -5.89 49.43 3.07
N ALA A 568 -4.92 49.47 2.15
CA ALA A 568 -5.06 48.88 0.82
C ALA A 568 -4.94 47.33 0.83
N HIS A 569 -4.11 46.76 1.70
CA HIS A 569 -3.84 45.32 1.78
C HIS A 569 -4.99 44.57 2.47
N ASN A 570 -5.51 45.12 3.58
CA ASN A 570 -6.60 44.49 4.34
C ASN A 570 -7.94 44.48 3.59
N ILE A 571 -8.28 45.53 2.84
CA ILE A 571 -9.54 45.61 2.07
C ILE A 571 -9.56 44.59 0.92
N HIS A 572 -8.42 44.37 0.25
CA HIS A 572 -8.32 43.37 -0.81
C HIS A 572 -8.39 41.93 -0.27
N LEU A 573 -7.87 41.68 0.94
CA LEU A 573 -7.88 40.37 1.58
C LEU A 573 -9.25 40.01 2.18
N ILE A 574 -9.93 40.94 2.83
CA ILE A 574 -11.31 40.72 3.33
C ILE A 574 -12.26 40.39 2.17
N ARG A 575 -12.12 41.07 1.01
CA ARG A 575 -12.89 40.76 -0.21
C ARG A 575 -12.60 39.37 -0.80
N ARG A 576 -11.42 38.80 -0.54
CA ARG A 576 -10.99 37.50 -1.09
C ARG A 576 -11.45 36.31 -0.24
N TYR A 577 -11.73 36.52 1.04
CA TYR A 577 -12.21 35.48 1.97
C TYR A 577 -13.72 35.53 2.22
N ALA A 578 -14.41 36.60 1.80
CA ALA A 578 -15.87 36.72 1.83
C ALA A 578 -16.57 36.09 0.59
N THR A 579 -15.79 35.52 -0.33
CA THR A 579 -16.22 34.69 -1.47
C THR A 579 -15.76 33.26 -1.24
#